data_AF-A0A7Y0S5Z8-F1
#
_entry.id   AF-A0A7Y0S5Z8-F1
#
_cell.length_a   1.000
_cell.length_b   1.000
_cell.length_c   1.000
_cell.angle_alpha   90.00
_cell.angle_beta   90.00
_cell.angle_gamma   90.00
#
_symmetry.space_group_name_H-M   'P 1'
#
loop_
_entity.id
_entity.type
_entity.pdbx_description
1 polymer ?
#
loop_
_entity_poly.entity_id
_entity_poly.type
_entity_poly.pdbx_seq_one_letter_code
_entity_poly.pdbx_strand_id
1 'polypeptide(L)' 'GLINPRLEREGKEPVQIESIPLEDPASFRLLQNSETTAVFQLESRGMKELIKRLQPDCFEDIIALVALFRPGPLQS' A
#
# COMPACT_ATOMS: atom_id res chain seq x y z
N GLY A 1 6.42 -20.17 4.30
CA GLY A 1 5.54 -19.04 4.65
C GLY A 1 4.84 -18.50 3.42
N LEU A 2 3.93 -17.52 3.53
CA LEU A 2 3.17 -16.99 2.38
C LEU A 2 4.02 -16.16 1.39
N ILE A 3 5.13 -15.58 1.85
CA ILE A 3 5.85 -14.52 1.11
C ILE A 3 7.05 -15.04 0.31
N ASN A 4 7.76 -16.06 0.80
CA ASN A 4 9.01 -16.55 0.21
C ASN A 4 8.97 -17.85 -0.64
N PRO A 5 7.84 -18.55 -0.89
CA PRO A 5 7.88 -19.87 -1.53
C PRO A 5 8.36 -19.81 -2.99
N ARG A 6 8.32 -18.63 -3.63
CA ARG A 6 8.96 -18.41 -4.94
C ARG A 6 10.47 -18.24 -4.81
N LEU A 7 10.94 -17.39 -3.89
CA LEU A 7 12.36 -17.09 -3.72
C LEU A 7 13.15 -18.32 -3.25
N GLU A 8 12.56 -19.13 -2.37
CA GLU A 8 13.12 -20.41 -1.92
C GLU A 8 13.37 -21.37 -3.12
N ARG A 9 12.39 -21.51 -4.03
CA ARG A 9 12.54 -22.32 -5.25
C ARG A 9 13.59 -21.78 -6.21
N GLU A 10 13.84 -20.47 -6.18
CA GLU A 10 14.85 -19.79 -6.99
C GLU A 10 16.24 -19.74 -6.31
N GLY A 11 16.39 -20.30 -5.09
CA GLY A 11 17.64 -20.26 -4.33
C GLY A 11 18.06 -18.85 -3.90
N LYS A 12 17.09 -17.93 -3.76
CA LYS A 12 17.31 -16.54 -3.36
C LYS A 12 17.06 -16.34 -1.88
N GLU A 13 17.70 -15.32 -1.32
CA GLU A 13 17.45 -14.88 0.04
C GLU A 13 15.98 -14.49 0.24
N PRO A 14 15.39 -14.81 1.41
CA PRO A 14 14.02 -14.44 1.74
C PRO A 14 13.87 -12.92 1.88
N VAL A 15 12.68 -12.40 1.56
CA VAL A 15 12.32 -11.03 1.92
C VAL A 15 12.14 -10.96 3.43
N GLN A 16 12.87 -10.05 4.07
CA GLN A 16 12.74 -9.70 5.48
C GLN A 16 11.87 -8.45 5.60
N ILE A 17 10.59 -8.60 5.94
CA ILE A 17 9.60 -7.51 5.91
C ILE A 17 10.03 -6.37 6.85
N GLU A 18 10.57 -6.74 8.02
CA GLU A 18 10.97 -5.82 9.09
C GLU A 18 12.14 -4.91 8.67
N SER A 19 12.81 -5.23 7.57
CA SER A 19 13.93 -4.45 7.03
C SER A 19 13.55 -3.53 5.87
N ILE A 20 12.29 -3.59 5.39
CA ILE A 20 11.84 -2.76 4.26
C ILE A 20 11.76 -1.30 4.73
N PRO A 21 12.44 -0.35 4.07
CA PRO A 21 12.37 1.07 4.43
C PRO A 21 10.96 1.61 4.19
N LEU A 22 10.51 2.51 5.07
CA LEU A 22 9.18 3.12 4.94
C LEU A 22 9.19 4.33 4.00
N GLU A 23 10.37 4.82 3.65
CA GLU A 23 10.60 6.03 2.87
C GLU A 23 10.94 5.74 1.38
N ASP A 24 10.59 4.56 0.86
CA ASP A 24 10.92 4.18 -0.53
C ASP A 24 10.23 5.09 -1.57
N PRO A 25 10.98 5.93 -2.31
CA PRO A 25 10.37 6.86 -3.26
C PRO A 25 9.65 6.16 -4.42
N ALA A 26 10.04 4.94 -4.78
CA ALA A 26 9.38 4.21 -5.85
C ALA A 26 7.97 3.76 -5.45
N SER A 27 7.81 3.31 -4.20
CA SER A 27 6.51 2.98 -3.61
C SER A 27 5.58 4.18 -3.55
N PHE A 28 6.06 5.36 -3.11
CA PHE A 28 5.23 6.57 -3.11
C PHE A 28 4.84 7.02 -4.52
N ARG A 29 5.73 6.92 -5.51
CA ARG A 29 5.38 7.21 -6.91
C ARG A 29 4.27 6.30 -7.44
N LEU A 30 4.34 5.00 -7.14
CA LEU A 30 3.29 4.04 -7.51
C LEU A 30 1.94 4.43 -6.88
N LEU A 31 1.95 4.78 -5.59
CA LEU A 31 0.76 5.26 -4.87
C LEU A 31 0.22 6.55 -5.51
N GLN A 32 1.05 7.58 -5.69
CA GLN A 32 0.67 8.87 -6.28
C GLN A 32 0.10 8.74 -7.70
N ASN A 33 0.57 7.76 -8.48
CA ASN A 33 0.03 7.39 -9.79
C ASN A 33 -1.28 6.59 -9.71
N SER A 34 -1.77 6.27 -8.51
CA SER A 34 -2.97 5.46 -8.26
C SER A 34 -2.89 4.04 -8.82
N GLU A 35 -1.67 3.51 -8.98
CA GLU A 35 -1.37 2.17 -9.51
C GLU A 35 -1.56 1.08 -8.44
N THR A 36 -2.61 1.19 -7.62
CA THR A 36 -2.80 0.39 -6.40
C THR A 36 -3.62 -0.88 -6.61
N THR A 37 -3.71 -1.38 -7.85
CA THR A 37 -4.36 -2.68 -8.11
C THR A 37 -3.61 -3.79 -7.39
N ALA A 38 -4.33 -4.62 -6.63
CA ALA A 38 -3.76 -5.67 -5.77
C ALA A 38 -2.81 -5.17 -4.66
N VAL A 39 -2.83 -3.87 -4.36
CA VAL A 39 -2.20 -3.33 -3.15
C VAL A 39 -3.24 -3.42 -2.03
N PHE A 40 -2.92 -4.22 -1.01
CA PHE A 40 -3.81 -4.49 0.13
C PHE A 40 -4.35 -3.19 0.74
N GLN A 41 -5.65 -3.16 1.05
CA GLN A 41 -6.44 -2.00 1.53
C GLN A 41 -6.56 -0.80 0.57
N LEU A 42 -5.70 -0.70 -0.45
CA LEU A 42 -5.63 0.48 -1.32
C LEU A 42 -6.25 0.28 -2.71
N GLU A 43 -6.86 -0.89 -2.96
CA GLU A 43 -7.31 -1.30 -4.30
C GLU A 43 -8.67 -0.73 -4.73
N SER A 44 -9.52 -0.31 -3.78
CA SER A 44 -10.89 0.09 -4.10
C SER A 44 -10.94 1.37 -4.95
N ARG A 45 -11.99 1.50 -5.77
CA ARG A 45 -12.18 2.69 -6.62
C ARG A 45 -12.17 3.99 -5.81
N GLY A 46 -12.91 4.04 -4.69
CA GLY A 46 -12.96 5.24 -3.86
C GLY A 46 -11.62 5.59 -3.23
N MET A 47 -10.84 4.57 -2.83
CA MET A 47 -9.51 4.78 -2.27
C MET A 47 -8.54 5.32 -3.33
N LYS A 48 -8.57 4.78 -4.56
CA LYS A 48 -7.78 5.30 -5.68
C LYS A 48 -8.07 6.77 -5.98
N GLU A 49 -9.35 7.16 -5.98
CA GLU A 49 -9.72 8.58 -6.15
C GLU A 49 -9.21 9.46 -5.01
N LEU A 50 -9.22 8.96 -3.77
CA LEU A 50 -8.71 9.69 -2.61
C LEU A 50 -7.19 9.88 -2.70
N ILE A 51 -6.45 8.82 -3.03
CA ILE A 51 -5.00 8.87 -3.23
C ILE A 51 -4.64 9.86 -4.34
N LYS A 52 -5.35 9.81 -5.47
CA LYS A 52 -5.13 10.74 -6.59
C LYS A 52 -5.29 12.20 -6.17
N ARG A 53 -6.23 12.50 -5.27
CA ARG A 53 -6.48 13.85 -4.76
C ARG A 53 -5.46 14.30 -3.71
N LEU A 54 -5.07 13.41 -2.80
CA LEU A 54 -4.24 13.76 -1.65
C LEU A 54 -2.74 13.66 -1.93
N GLN A 55 -2.32 12.85 -2.91
CA GLN A 55 -0.91 12.69 -3.31
C GLN A 55 0.02 12.38 -2.11
N PRO A 56 -0.21 11.27 -1.39
CA PRO A 56 0.57 10.95 -0.19
C PRO A 56 2.06 10.82 -0.53
N ASP A 57 2.93 11.37 0.31
CA ASP A 57 4.38 11.37 0.10
C ASP A 57 5.19 10.84 1.30
N CYS A 58 4.50 10.48 2.39
CA CYS A 58 5.09 9.83 3.56
C CYS A 58 4.21 8.68 4.08
N PHE A 59 4.79 7.84 4.95
CA PHE A 59 4.11 6.64 5.45
C PHE A 59 2.90 7.01 6.34
N GLU A 60 3.01 8.10 7.09
CA GLU A 60 1.96 8.64 7.94
C GLU A 60 0.69 8.98 7.15
N ASP A 61 0.83 9.46 5.91
CA ASP A 61 -0.32 9.73 5.04
C ASP A 61 -1.06 8.44 4.67
N ILE A 62 -0.34 7.33 4.47
CA ILE A 62 -0.95 6.02 4.20
C ILE A 62 -1.77 5.56 5.40
N ILE A 63 -1.25 5.74 6.61
CA ILE A 63 -1.97 5.46 7.86
C ILE A 63 -3.25 6.30 7.93
N ALA A 64 -3.15 7.60 7.65
CA ALA A 64 -4.29 8.52 7.67
C ALA A 64 -5.34 8.15 6.60
N LEU A 65 -4.93 7.84 5.38
CA LEU A 65 -5.79 7.40 4.28
C LEU A 65 -6.61 6.17 4.66
N VAL A 66 -5.94 5.13 5.17
CA VAL A 66 -6.61 3.89 5.59
C VAL A 66 -7.55 4.14 6.76
N ALA A 67 -7.20 5.02 7.70
CA ALA A 67 -8.05 5.37 8.83
C ALA A 67 -9.31 6.12 8.39
N LEU A 68 -9.18 7.08 7.46
CA LEU A 68 -10.28 7.89 6.93
C LEU A 68 -11.24 7.08 6.04
N PHE A 69 -10.74 6.04 5.37
CA PHE A 69 -11.52 5.23 4.44
C PHE A 69 -12.26 4.06 5.10
N ARG A 70 -12.26 3.97 6.45
CA ARG A 70 -13.09 2.99 7.15
C ARG A 70 -14.56 3.36 6.98
N PRO A 71 -15.43 2.46 6.49
CA PRO A 71 -16.85 2.72 6.46
C PRO A 71 -17.37 2.82 7.91
N GLY A 72 -17.67 4.04 8.37
CA GLY A 72 -18.68 4.28 9.41
C GLY A 72 -20.09 4.15 8.80
N PRO A 73 -21.19 4.38 9.56
CA PRO A 73 -22.54 4.35 9.02
C PRO A 73 -22.75 5.57 8.11
N LEU A 74 -22.14 5.56 6.93
CA LEU A 74 -22.37 6.54 5.86
C LEU A 74 -23.75 6.34 5.19
N GLN A 75 -24.61 5.54 5.81
CA GLN A 75 -26.04 5.43 5.60
C GLN A 75 -26.71 5.11 6.94
N SER A 76 -27.18 6.13 7.67
CA SER A 76 -28.39 6.04 8.48
C SER A 76 -29.51 6.75 7.75
#